data_AF-A0A137PCQ4-F1
#
_entry.id   AF-A0A137PCQ4-F1
#
_cell.length_a   1.000
_cell.length_b   1.000
_cell.length_c   1.000
_cell.angle_alpha   90.00
_cell.angle_beta   90.00
_cell.angle_gamma   90.00
#
_symmetry.space_group_name_H-M   'P 1'
#
loop_
_entity.id
_entity.type
_entity.pdbx_description
1 polymer ?
#
loop_
_entity_poly.entity_id
_entity_poly.type
_entity_poly.pdbx_seq_one_letter_code
_entity_poly.pdbx_strand_id
1 'polypeptide(L)'
;MNPIILSILTSTISAWQAIFEIYNQRRPLDFYRSYYIKVISDMGGTADTYCDTFFSNYLTCDVRKPKKSNQGGYTINNLECIANNCHFIINTENVNFHIEVNCMKAFDMESPVDAMDTKKEECRSERNFKLFEGGRVEYEDML
;
A
#
# COMPACT_ATOMS: atom_id res chain seq x y z
N MET A 1 -1.85 42.06 -28.38
CA MET A 1 -1.40 41.45 -27.10
C MET A 1 -1.55 39.95 -27.27
N ASN A 2 -0.44 39.23 -27.45
CA ASN A 2 -0.48 37.77 -27.64
C ASN A 2 -0.72 37.08 -26.29
N PRO A 3 -1.67 36.14 -26.19
CA PRO A 3 -1.74 35.28 -25.03
C PRO A 3 -0.54 34.33 -25.06
N ILE A 4 0.35 34.46 -24.08
CA ILE A 4 1.34 33.44 -23.77
C ILE A 4 0.55 32.29 -23.16
N ILE A 5 0.21 31.30 -23.98
CA ILE A 5 -0.32 30.03 -23.51
C ILE A 5 0.85 29.34 -22.80
N LEU A 6 0.90 29.47 -21.48
CA LEU A 6 1.84 28.75 -20.62
C LEU A 6 1.39 27.28 -20.60
N SER A 7 1.77 26.52 -21.62
CA SER A 7 1.58 25.07 -21.64
C SER A 7 2.54 24.46 -20.62
N ILE A 8 2.07 24.28 -19.39
CA ILE A 8 2.79 23.51 -18.39
C ILE A 8 2.70 22.05 -18.84
N LEU A 9 3.70 21.61 -19.60
CA LEU A 9 3.98 20.19 -19.82
C LEU A 9 4.43 19.60 -18.48
N THR A 10 3.48 19.27 -17.61
CA THR A 10 3.76 18.35 -16.51
C THR A 10 3.93 16.97 -17.14
N SER A 11 5.18 16.54 -17.32
CA SER A 11 5.54 15.17 -17.65
C SER A 11 4.99 14.26 -16.55
N THR A 12 3.84 13.64 -16.79
CA THR A 12 3.38 12.50 -16.01
C THR A 12 4.40 11.39 -16.24
N ILE A 13 5.04 10.89 -15.18
CA ILE A 13 6.00 9.80 -15.32
C ILE A 13 5.27 8.54 -15.76
N SER A 14 4.18 8.20 -15.08
CA SER A 14 3.41 6.97 -15.32
C SER A 14 2.14 6.95 -14.46
N ALA A 15 1.14 6.18 -14.90
CA ALA A 15 0.00 5.77 -14.08
C ALA A 15 0.34 4.47 -13.32
N TRP A 16 -0.14 4.36 -12.08
CA TRP A 16 0.18 3.27 -11.17
C TRP A 16 -1.05 2.84 -10.39
N GLN A 17 -1.04 1.59 -9.95
CA GLN A 17 -2.04 1.02 -9.07
C GLN A 17 -1.36 0.40 -7.84
N ALA A 18 -1.87 0.69 -6.66
CA ALA A 18 -1.59 -0.06 -5.44
C ALA A 18 -2.83 -0.87 -5.04
N ILE A 19 -2.66 -2.18 -4.91
CA ILE A 19 -3.63 -3.10 -4.32
C ILE A 19 -3.17 -3.37 -2.89
N PHE A 20 -4.02 -3.02 -1.94
CA PHE A 20 -3.76 -3.17 -0.52
C PHE A 20 -4.79 -4.11 0.10
N GLU A 21 -4.28 -5.17 0.73
CA GLU A 21 -5.07 -6.19 1.39
C GLU A 21 -4.67 -6.30 2.87
N ILE A 22 -5.68 -6.40 3.72
CA ILE A 22 -5.53 -6.68 5.15
C ILE A 22 -6.24 -7.99 5.44
N TYR A 23 -5.54 -8.91 6.08
CA TYR A 23 -6.09 -10.15 6.58
C TYR A 23 -6.02 -10.17 8.10
N ASN A 24 -7.17 -10.29 8.77
CA ASN A 24 -7.23 -10.50 10.20
C ASN A 24 -7.50 -11.98 10.45
N GLN A 25 -6.63 -12.65 11.21
CA GLN A 25 -6.77 -14.07 11.50
C GLN A 25 -6.76 -14.30 13.01
N ARG A 26 -7.87 -14.88 13.50
CA ARG A 26 -8.00 -15.29 14.90
C ARG A 26 -7.14 -16.50 15.23
N ARG A 27 -6.64 -16.50 16.46
CA ARG A 27 -5.96 -17.58 17.17
C ARG A 27 -6.72 -17.85 18.47
N PRO A 28 -6.55 -19.01 19.12
CA PRO A 28 -7.30 -19.39 20.32
C PRO A 28 -7.32 -18.36 21.46
N LEU A 29 -6.30 -17.51 21.57
CA LEU A 29 -6.14 -16.52 22.65
C LEU A 29 -5.87 -15.10 22.14
N ASP A 30 -5.80 -14.90 20.83
CA ASP A 30 -5.41 -13.62 20.25
C ASP A 30 -5.79 -13.53 18.76
N PHE A 31 -5.40 -12.47 18.06
CA PHE A 31 -5.39 -12.43 16.60
C PHE A 31 -4.08 -11.86 16.08
N TYR A 32 -3.79 -12.09 14.80
CA TYR A 32 -2.76 -11.35 14.10
C TYR A 32 -3.31 -10.78 12.82
N ARG A 33 -2.68 -9.72 12.35
CA ARG A 33 -3.02 -9.03 11.12
C ARG A 33 -1.86 -9.11 10.14
N SER A 34 -2.17 -9.55 8.94
CA SER A 34 -1.27 -9.52 7.79
C SER A 34 -1.65 -8.36 6.89
N TYR A 35 -0.65 -7.61 6.45
CA TYR A 35 -0.80 -6.57 5.45
C TYR A 35 -0.06 -7.00 4.20
N TYR A 36 -0.72 -6.90 3.06
CA TYR A 36 -0.15 -7.19 1.76
C TYR A 36 -0.33 -5.99 0.84
N ILE A 37 0.74 -5.57 0.20
CA ILE A 37 0.73 -4.51 -0.80
C ILE A 37 1.32 -5.05 -2.09
N LYS A 38 0.60 -4.81 -3.18
CA LYS A 38 1.07 -5.04 -4.54
C LYS A 38 0.98 -3.74 -5.31
N VAL A 39 2.08 -3.33 -5.92
CA VAL A 39 2.13 -2.16 -6.80
C VAL A 39 2.32 -2.62 -8.22
N ILE A 40 1.59 -1.99 -9.15
CA ILE A 40 1.62 -2.26 -10.58
C ILE A 40 1.85 -0.92 -11.29
N SER A 41 2.91 -0.82 -12.08
CA SER A 41 3.14 0.31 -12.99
C SER A 41 2.38 0.08 -14.31
N ASP A 42 1.97 1.15 -14.99
CA ASP A 42 1.43 1.11 -16.36
C ASP A 42 2.37 0.42 -17.39
N MET A 43 3.69 0.45 -17.15
CA MET A 43 4.68 -0.30 -17.94
C MET A 43 4.61 -1.83 -17.73
N GLY A 44 3.76 -2.32 -16.83
CA GLY A 44 3.55 -3.76 -16.55
C GLY A 44 4.42 -4.33 -15.42
N GLY A 45 5.39 -3.56 -14.90
CA GLY A 45 6.21 -3.95 -13.76
C GLY A 45 5.39 -4.08 -12.48
N THR A 46 5.58 -5.19 -11.75
CA THR A 46 4.89 -5.49 -10.49
C THR A 46 5.89 -5.75 -9.37
N ALA A 47 5.67 -5.17 -8.20
CA ALA A 47 6.37 -5.49 -6.96
C ALA A 47 5.36 -5.73 -5.84
N ASP A 48 5.68 -6.63 -4.92
CA ASP A 48 4.84 -6.92 -3.77
C ASP A 48 5.66 -7.06 -2.49
N THR A 49 5.02 -6.71 -1.38
CA THR A 49 5.58 -6.82 -0.04
C THR A 49 4.47 -7.14 0.95
N TYR A 50 4.85 -7.74 2.06
CA TYR A 50 3.91 -8.07 3.13
C TYR A 50 4.60 -7.93 4.48
N CYS A 51 3.78 -7.79 5.51
CA CYS A 51 4.22 -7.80 6.89
C CYS A 51 3.10 -8.36 7.79
N ASP A 52 3.49 -8.89 8.94
CA ASP A 52 2.56 -9.38 9.95
C ASP A 52 2.76 -8.60 11.24
N THR A 53 1.67 -8.37 11.98
CA THR A 53 1.75 -7.84 13.34
C THR A 53 2.29 -8.90 14.28
N PHE A 54 3.25 -8.54 15.13
CA PHE A 54 3.77 -9.44 16.16
C PHE A 54 2.78 -9.65 17.32
N PHE A 55 2.00 -8.62 17.66
CA PHE A 55 1.03 -8.64 18.74
C PHE A 55 -0.25 -7.89 18.34
N SER A 56 -1.40 -8.41 18.75
CA SER A 56 -2.72 -7.84 18.44
C SER A 56 -2.96 -6.43 18.99
N ASN A 57 -2.35 -6.10 20.12
CA ASN A 57 -2.56 -4.84 20.81
C ASN A 57 -1.88 -3.66 20.13
N TYR A 58 -0.87 -3.88 19.29
CA TYR A 58 -0.14 -2.81 18.62
C TYR A 58 -0.56 -2.61 17.16
N LEU A 59 -1.18 -3.60 16.50
CA LEU A 59 -1.61 -3.53 15.09
C LEU A 59 -0.59 -2.91 14.12
N THR A 60 0.69 -3.00 14.47
CA THR A 60 1.78 -2.33 13.77
C THR A 60 2.69 -3.36 13.14
N CYS A 61 3.18 -3.04 11.95
CA CYS A 61 4.27 -3.77 11.31
C CYS A 61 5.24 -2.77 10.66
N ASP A 62 6.51 -3.17 10.51
CA ASP A 62 7.52 -2.45 9.73
C ASP A 62 8.36 -3.49 8.97
N VAL A 63 8.42 -3.37 7.64
CA VAL A 63 9.35 -4.11 6.78
C VAL A 63 10.15 -3.13 5.92
N ARG A 64 11.44 -3.01 6.26
CA ARG A 64 12.39 -2.12 5.57
C ARG A 64 13.09 -2.74 4.38
N LYS A 65 12.97 -4.06 4.20
CA LYS A 65 13.71 -4.78 3.15
C LYS A 65 13.14 -4.44 1.77
N PRO A 66 13.96 -3.91 0.84
CA PRO A 66 13.51 -3.60 -0.51
C PRO A 66 12.95 -4.80 -1.27
N LYS A 67 11.86 -4.56 -1.99
CA LYS A 67 11.24 -5.51 -2.91
C LYS A 67 11.26 -4.95 -4.32
N LYS A 68 12.09 -5.54 -5.18
CA LYS A 68 12.27 -5.11 -6.56
C LYS A 68 11.11 -5.60 -7.42
N SER A 69 10.70 -4.77 -8.38
CA SER A 69 9.72 -5.19 -9.38
C SER A 69 10.26 -6.32 -10.26
N ASN A 70 9.34 -7.16 -10.75
CA ASN A 70 9.65 -8.30 -11.61
C ASN A 70 10.38 -7.93 -12.92
N GLN A 71 10.13 -6.73 -13.46
CA GLN A 71 10.78 -6.20 -14.67
C GLN A 71 11.96 -5.26 -14.35
N GLY A 72 12.20 -4.95 -13.07
CA GLY A 72 13.09 -3.87 -12.67
C GLY A 72 12.46 -2.47 -12.87
N GLY A 73 13.26 -1.42 -12.65
CA GLY A 73 12.84 -0.03 -12.77
C GLY A 73 12.34 0.61 -11.47
N TYR A 74 11.83 -0.17 -10.52
CA TYR A 74 11.47 0.35 -9.20
C TYR A 74 11.56 -0.69 -8.07
N THR A 75 11.51 -0.21 -6.83
CA THR A 75 11.43 -1.02 -5.61
C THR A 75 10.35 -0.47 -4.67
N ILE A 76 9.71 -1.36 -3.90
CA ILE A 76 8.89 -0.99 -2.75
C ILE A 76 9.75 -1.14 -1.49
N ASN A 77 9.76 -0.12 -0.64
CA ASN A 77 10.53 -0.05 0.59
C ASN A 77 9.67 0.46 1.75
N ASN A 78 10.15 0.22 2.97
CA ASN A 78 9.62 0.79 4.21
C ASN A 78 8.10 0.64 4.31
N LEU A 79 7.60 -0.61 4.20
CA LEU A 79 6.20 -0.89 4.48
C LEU A 79 5.97 -0.72 5.97
N GLU A 80 5.21 0.30 6.34
CA GLU A 80 4.88 0.62 7.71
C GLU A 80 3.35 0.72 7.83
N CYS A 81 2.77 -0.13 8.67
CA CYS A 81 1.32 -0.20 8.84
C CYS A 81 0.91 0.06 10.28
N ILE A 82 -0.21 0.76 10.46
CA ILE A 82 -0.86 1.00 11.75
C ILE A 82 -2.37 0.84 11.55
N ALA A 83 -2.95 -0.15 12.23
CA ALA A 83 -4.37 -0.49 12.17
C ALA A 83 -4.87 -0.79 10.74
N ASN A 84 -5.49 0.18 10.07
CA ASN A 84 -6.07 0.01 8.73
C ASN A 84 -5.33 0.83 7.65
N ASN A 85 -4.26 1.53 8.04
CA ASN A 85 -3.49 2.39 7.16
C ASN A 85 -2.09 1.82 7.01
N CYS A 86 -1.55 1.88 5.79
CA CYS A 86 -0.15 1.62 5.54
C CYS A 86 0.43 2.75 4.72
N HIS A 87 1.70 3.02 4.95
CA HIS A 87 2.50 3.82 4.06
C HIS A 87 3.71 3.01 3.59
N PHE A 88 4.19 3.32 2.41
CA PHE A 88 5.39 2.71 1.83
C PHE A 88 6.02 3.67 0.83
N ILE A 89 7.25 3.38 0.45
CA ILE A 89 8.01 4.19 -0.51
C ILE A 89 8.22 3.39 -1.78
N ILE A 90 7.84 3.98 -2.92
CA ILE A 90 8.26 3.51 -4.24
C ILE A 90 9.54 4.27 -4.60
N ASN A 91 10.66 3.56 -4.73
CA ASN A 91 11.89 4.16 -5.26
C ASN A 91 12.04 3.76 -6.72
N THR A 92 12.14 4.75 -7.59
CA THR A 92 12.61 4.60 -8.98
C THR A 92 14.12 4.93 -9.05
N GLU A 93 14.72 4.95 -10.23
CA GLU A 93 16.13 5.34 -10.40
C GLU A 93 16.41 6.77 -9.90
N ASN A 94 15.44 7.68 -10.06
CA ASN A 94 15.67 9.12 -9.89
C ASN A 94 14.86 9.74 -8.76
N VAL A 95 13.76 9.10 -8.34
CA VAL A 95 12.77 9.72 -7.46
C VAL A 95 12.15 8.68 -6.51
N ASN A 96 11.94 9.11 -5.27
CA ASN A 96 11.23 8.35 -4.24
C ASN A 96 9.83 8.95 -4.05
N PHE A 97 8.83 8.08 -3.92
CA PHE A 97 7.43 8.45 -3.80
C PHE A 97 6.82 7.84 -2.56
N HIS A 98 6.27 8.68 -1.69
CA HIS A 98 5.55 8.24 -0.50
C HIS A 98 4.10 7.93 -0.87
N ILE A 99 3.71 6.68 -0.70
CA ILE A 99 2.37 6.20 -1.02
C ILE A 99 1.65 5.82 0.26
N GLU A 100 0.40 6.24 0.37
CA GLU A 100 -0.49 5.89 1.47
C GLU A 100 -1.67 5.08 0.94
N VAL A 101 -2.01 4.01 1.64
CA VAL A 101 -3.16 3.17 1.35
C VAL A 101 -3.93 2.89 2.63
N ASN A 102 -5.25 2.82 2.52
CA ASN A 102 -6.11 2.57 3.65
C ASN A 102 -7.26 1.66 3.26
N CYS A 103 -7.70 0.86 4.23
CA CYS A 103 -8.91 0.06 4.14
C CYS A 103 -10.00 0.67 5.05
N MET A 104 -11.23 0.82 4.52
CA MET A 104 -12.35 1.38 5.29
C MET A 104 -13.15 0.33 6.09
N LYS A 105 -12.89 -0.96 5.89
CA LYS A 105 -13.60 -2.03 6.61
C LYS A 105 -13.18 -2.10 8.08
N ALA A 106 -14.17 -2.15 8.96
CA ALA A 106 -13.94 -2.50 10.37
C ALA A 106 -13.69 -4.00 10.51
N PHE A 107 -12.75 -4.36 11.38
CA PHE A 107 -12.46 -5.75 11.72
C PHE A 107 -13.01 -6.08 13.09
N ASP A 108 -13.42 -7.31 13.27
CA ASP A 108 -13.84 -7.84 14.55
C ASP A 108 -12.59 -8.19 15.37
N MET A 109 -12.34 -7.39 16.40
CA MET A 109 -11.15 -7.47 17.25
C MET A 109 -11.42 -8.20 18.56
N GLU A 110 -12.61 -8.78 18.73
CA GLU A 110 -12.95 -9.52 19.93
C GLU A 110 -12.18 -10.84 20.00
N SER A 111 -11.69 -11.18 21.20
CA SER A 111 -11.12 -12.49 21.48
C SER A 111 -12.18 -13.56 21.25
N PRO A 112 -11.83 -14.71 20.64
CA PRO A 112 -12.81 -15.74 20.38
C PRO A 112 -13.41 -16.27 21.68
N VAL A 113 -14.73 -16.45 21.70
CA VAL A 113 -15.47 -17.05 22.84
C VAL A 113 -15.10 -18.52 23.01
N ASP A 114 -14.65 -19.17 21.92
CA ASP A 114 -14.20 -20.55 21.88
C ASP A 114 -12.77 -20.62 21.32
N ALA A 115 -11.88 -21.32 22.02
CA ALA A 115 -10.48 -21.50 21.63
C ALA A 115 -10.30 -22.15 20.25
N MET A 116 -11.35 -22.75 19.68
CA MET A 116 -11.33 -23.33 18.32
C MET A 116 -11.87 -22.40 17.22
N ASP A 117 -12.38 -21.21 17.54
CA ASP A 117 -12.89 -20.28 16.53
C ASP A 117 -11.74 -19.62 15.75
N THR A 118 -11.61 -20.00 14.48
CA THR A 118 -10.68 -19.39 13.53
C THR A 118 -11.46 -18.64 12.47
N LYS A 119 -11.64 -17.34 12.69
CA LYS A 119 -12.22 -16.42 11.71
C LYS A 119 -11.11 -15.78 10.89
N LYS A 120 -11.29 -15.76 9.56
CA LYS A 120 -10.48 -14.96 8.63
C LYS A 120 -11.33 -13.84 8.09
N GLU A 121 -10.91 -12.61 8.31
CA GLU A 121 -11.53 -11.41 7.74
C GLU A 121 -10.56 -10.76 6.76
N GLU A 122 -11.10 -10.30 5.64
CA GLU A 122 -10.32 -9.64 4.60
C GLU A 122 -10.89 -8.25 4.32
N CYS A 123 -10.00 -7.31 4.05
CA CYS A 123 -10.31 -6.08 3.35
C CYS A 123 -9.35 -5.90 2.19
N ARG A 124 -9.90 -5.51 1.04
CA ARG A 124 -9.14 -5.15 -0.14
C ARG A 124 -9.51 -3.73 -0.56
N SER A 125 -8.50 -2.94 -0.87
CA SER A 125 -8.64 -1.60 -1.42
C SER A 125 -7.69 -1.45 -2.61
N GLU A 126 -8.13 -0.70 -3.61
CA GLU A 126 -7.32 -0.39 -4.78
C GLU A 126 -7.21 1.12 -4.89
N ARG A 127 -5.99 1.60 -5.15
CA ARG A 127 -5.73 3.03 -5.28
C ARG A 127 -4.90 3.29 -6.52
N ASN A 128 -5.47 4.06 -7.44
CA ASN A 128 -4.75 4.52 -8.63
C ASN A 128 -4.10 5.88 -8.35
N PHE A 129 -2.92 6.10 -8.90
CA PHE A 129 -2.19 7.35 -8.75
C PHE A 129 -1.22 7.60 -9.90
N LYS A 130 -0.84 8.86 -10.06
CA LYS A 130 0.16 9.33 -11.01
C LYS A 130 1.39 9.83 -10.27
N LEU A 131 2.55 9.44 -10.77
CA LEU A 131 3.84 9.88 -10.26
C LEU A 131 4.45 10.95 -11.19
N PHE A 132 5.10 11.95 -10.62
CA PHE A 132 5.72 13.06 -11.36
C PHE A 132 7.19 13.25 -11.00
N GLU A 133 8.01 13.76 -11.91
CA GLU A 133 9.47 13.89 -11.76
C GLU A 133 9.92 14.69 -10.53
N GLY A 134 9.06 15.56 -10.01
CA GLY A 134 9.29 16.28 -8.75
C GLY A 134 9.00 15.51 -7.47
N GLY A 135 8.72 14.20 -7.51
CA GLY A 135 8.32 13.40 -6.33
C GLY A 135 6.85 13.57 -5.93
N ARG A 136 6.08 14.33 -6.71
CA ARG A 136 4.65 14.54 -6.46
C ARG A 136 3.86 13.28 -6.82
N VAL A 137 2.88 12.97 -5.98
CA VAL A 137 1.90 11.89 -6.16
C VAL A 137 0.52 12.54 -6.29
N GLU A 138 -0.22 12.21 -7.34
CA GLU A 138 -1.64 12.59 -7.47
C GLU A 138 -2.49 11.33 -7.44
N TYR A 139 -3.37 11.23 -6.45
CA TYR A 139 -4.31 10.12 -6.35
C TYR A 139 -5.53 10.38 -7.22
N GLU A 140 -6.02 9.34 -7.88
CA GLU A 140 -7.29 9.42 -8.61
C GLU A 140 -8.44 9.22 -7.63
N ASP A 141 -9.45 10.09 -7.68
CA ASP A 141 -10.65 9.96 -6.86
C ASP A 141 -11.40 8.67 -7.24
N MET A 142 -11.74 7.87 -6.23
CA MET A 142 -12.61 6.71 -6.41
C MET A 142 -14.05 7.22 -6.60
N LEU A 143 -14.57 7.12 -7.82
CA LEU A 143 -15.98 7.41 -8.16
C LEU A 143 -16.95 6.42 -7.50
#